data_AF-A0A7Z6MYK0-F1
#
_entry.id   AF-A0A7Z6MYK0-F1
#
_cell.length_a   1.000
_cell.length_b   1.000
_cell.length_c   1.000
_cell.angle_alpha   90.00
_cell.angle_beta   90.00
_cell.angle_gamma   90.00
#
_symmetry.space_group_name_H-M   'P 1'
#
loop_
_entity.id
_entity.type
_entity.pdbx_description
1 polymer ?
#
loop_
_entity_poly.entity_id
_entity_poly.type
_entity_poly.pdbx_seq_one_letter_code
_entity_poly.pdbx_strand_id
1 'polypeptide(L)'
;MPDAQRQVFLDSLVSGAAAHLPLAPGIKVCALQGGNQRGMALHIAREAQQTGQLQWVLERRFEYASLYDGFFIYLDAQYALVIWHALPAARNTLDKTLSRMLSLANLGTLDAPSSR
;
A
#
# COMPACT_ATOMS: atom_id res chain seq x y z
N MET A 1 1.30 8.01 -11.41
CA MET A 1 2.50 7.15 -11.56
C MET A 1 2.51 6.52 -12.95
N PRO A 2 3.65 6.38 -13.64
CA PRO A 2 3.68 5.69 -14.94
C PRO A 2 3.31 4.20 -14.80
N ASP A 3 2.35 3.72 -15.60
CA ASP A 3 1.87 2.32 -15.57
C ASP A 3 3.01 1.29 -15.66
N ALA A 4 4.07 1.60 -16.42
CA ALA A 4 5.25 0.74 -16.56
C ALA A 4 6.02 0.53 -15.24
N GLN A 5 6.18 1.58 -14.42
CA GLN A 5 6.87 1.47 -13.13
C GLN A 5 6.06 0.65 -12.14
N ARG A 6 4.72 0.79 -12.19
CA ARG A 6 3.81 -0.06 -11.43
C ARG A 6 4.02 -1.52 -11.76
N GLN A 7 4.04 -1.83 -13.06
CA GLN A 7 4.08 -3.20 -13.52
C GLN A 7 5.40 -3.88 -13.13
N VAL A 8 6.53 -3.19 -13.32
CA VAL A 8 7.86 -3.67 -12.89
C VAL A 8 7.90 -3.94 -11.38
N PHE A 9 7.29 -3.06 -10.57
CA PHE A 9 7.19 -3.27 -9.14
C PHE A 9 6.35 -4.51 -8.79
N LEU A 10 5.17 -4.68 -9.41
CA LEU A 10 4.31 -5.84 -9.18
C LEU A 10 4.99 -7.15 -9.63
N ASP A 11 5.73 -7.15 -10.73
CA ASP A 11 6.55 -8.29 -11.18
C ASP A 11 7.65 -8.64 -10.17
N SER A 12 8.30 -7.62 -9.61
CA SER A 12 9.33 -7.79 -8.58
C SER A 12 8.74 -8.36 -7.28
N LEU A 13 7.54 -7.90 -6.87
CA LEU A 13 6.82 -8.47 -5.72
C LEU A 13 6.49 -9.96 -5.90
N VAL A 14 5.99 -10.35 -7.07
CA VAL A 14 5.59 -11.73 -7.36
C VAL A 14 6.81 -12.66 -7.42
N SER A 15 7.92 -12.20 -7.99
CA SER A 15 9.16 -12.98 -8.04
C SER A 15 9.83 -13.15 -6.66
N GLY A 16 9.36 -12.43 -5.64
CA GLY A 16 9.94 -12.46 -4.30
C GLY A 16 11.23 -11.65 -4.18
N ALA A 17 11.56 -10.83 -5.18
CA ALA A 17 12.66 -9.89 -5.11
C ALA A 17 12.33 -8.76 -4.12
N ALA A 18 13.38 -8.12 -3.60
CA ALA A 18 13.21 -6.86 -2.90
C ALA A 18 12.63 -5.83 -3.89
N ALA A 19 11.44 -5.32 -3.59
CA ALA A 19 10.72 -4.41 -4.47
C ALA A 19 10.39 -3.12 -3.72
N HIS A 20 10.69 -1.98 -4.32
CA HIS A 20 10.37 -0.66 -3.79
C HIS A 20 9.91 0.25 -4.92
N LEU A 21 8.85 1.00 -4.68
CA LEU A 21 8.26 1.94 -5.62
C LEU A 21 8.01 3.27 -4.90
N PRO A 22 8.84 4.30 -5.12
CA PRO A 22 8.57 5.63 -4.59
C PRO A 22 7.37 6.24 -5.31
N LEU A 23 6.42 6.80 -4.54
CA LEU A 23 5.21 7.44 -5.07
C LEU A 23 5.28 8.97 -4.97
N ALA A 24 5.81 9.47 -3.85
CA ALA A 24 6.02 10.88 -3.56
C ALA A 24 7.13 11.01 -2.49
N PRO A 25 7.64 12.22 -2.20
CA PRO A 25 8.56 12.41 -1.08
C PRO A 25 8.00 11.84 0.23
N GLY A 26 8.71 10.90 0.85
CA GLY A 26 8.29 10.22 2.08
C GLY A 26 7.17 9.17 1.91
N ILE A 27 6.69 8.91 0.69
CA ILE A 27 5.64 7.93 0.43
C ILE A 27 6.13 6.88 -0.57
N LYS A 28 6.09 5.60 -0.19
CA LYS A 28 6.51 4.49 -1.04
C LYS A 28 5.64 3.26 -0.84
N VAL A 29 5.69 2.36 -1.81
CA VAL A 29 5.16 1.00 -1.68
C VAL A 29 6.33 0.04 -1.75
N CYS A 30 6.36 -0.98 -0.92
CA CYS A 30 7.45 -1.96 -0.93
C CYS A 30 7.00 -3.38 -0.60
N ALA A 31 7.86 -4.34 -0.95
CA ALA A 31 7.82 -5.68 -0.39
C ALA A 31 8.10 -5.59 1.12
N LEU A 32 7.26 -6.20 1.94
CA LEU A 32 7.49 -6.31 3.38
C LEU A 32 7.01 -7.66 3.91
N GLN A 33 7.89 -8.32 4.65
CA GLN A 33 7.58 -9.60 5.30
C GLN A 33 6.79 -9.33 6.60
N GLY A 34 5.58 -9.89 6.69
CA GLY A 34 4.76 -9.91 7.90
C GLY A 34 4.75 -11.31 8.50
N GLY A 35 5.61 -11.57 9.49
CA GLY A 35 5.81 -12.92 10.02
C GLY A 35 6.24 -13.91 8.93
N ASN A 36 5.45 -14.96 8.73
CA ASN A 36 5.73 -15.98 7.70
C ASN A 36 5.13 -15.63 6.33
N GLN A 37 4.44 -14.50 6.19
CA GLN A 37 3.78 -14.10 4.94
C GLN A 37 4.54 -12.95 4.26
N ARG A 38 4.76 -13.10 2.94
CA ARG A 38 5.17 -11.98 2.09
C ARG A 38 3.99 -11.07 1.86
N GLY A 39 4.22 -9.76 1.92
CA GLY A 39 3.19 -8.77 1.68
C GLY A 39 3.71 -7.54 0.95
N MET A 40 2.74 -6.72 0.62
CA MET A 40 2.94 -5.38 0.09
C MET A 40 2.61 -4.39 1.20
N ALA A 41 3.45 -3.37 1.35
CA ALA A 41 3.26 -2.31 2.33
C ALA A 41 3.26 -0.95 1.65
N LEU A 42 2.23 -0.15 1.90
CA LEU A 42 2.29 1.30 1.72
C LEU A 42 2.92 1.90 2.98
N HIS A 43 4.02 2.63 2.80
CA HIS A 43 4.79 3.26 3.86
C HIS A 43 4.76 4.78 3.68
N ILE A 44 4.23 5.47 4.68
CA ILE A 44 4.11 6.94 4.71
C ILE A 44 4.95 7.44 5.89
N ALA A 45 6.12 7.98 5.58
CA ALA A 45 7.03 8.55 6.55
C ALA A 45 6.31 9.59 7.43
N ARG A 46 6.75 9.72 8.68
CA ARG A 46 6.10 10.60 9.68
C ARG A 46 5.91 12.03 9.16
N GLU A 47 6.92 12.56 8.47
CA GLU A 47 6.95 13.89 7.88
C GLU A 47 6.05 14.05 6.65
N ALA A 48 5.62 12.96 6.02
CA ALA A 48 4.74 12.95 4.85
C ALA A 48 3.27 12.65 5.21
N GLN A 49 2.96 12.36 6.48
CA GLN A 49 1.59 12.13 6.93
C GLN A 49 0.81 13.44 6.99
N GLN A 50 -0.43 13.43 6.50
CA GLN A 50 -1.37 14.52 6.68
C GLN A 50 -1.91 14.51 8.13
N THR A 51 -2.32 15.67 8.63
CA THR A 51 -3.00 15.76 9.94
C THR A 51 -4.23 14.86 9.95
N GLY A 52 -4.32 13.96 10.93
CA GLY A 52 -5.43 13.01 11.05
C GLY A 52 -5.37 11.81 10.11
N GLN A 53 -4.29 11.59 9.35
CA GLN A 53 -4.19 10.46 8.40
C GLN A 53 -4.44 9.10 9.06
N LEU A 54 -3.86 8.88 10.25
CA LEU A 54 -4.07 7.64 10.99
C LEU A 54 -5.53 7.45 11.40
N GLN A 55 -6.16 8.51 11.92
CA GLN A 55 -7.58 8.48 12.30
C GLN A 55 -8.45 8.13 11.09
N TRP A 56 -8.26 8.83 9.97
CA TRP A 56 -8.97 8.58 8.71
C TRP A 56 -8.85 7.11 8.27
N VAL A 57 -7.63 6.57 8.27
CA VAL A 57 -7.38 5.19 7.85
C VAL A 57 -8.10 4.20 8.76
N LEU A 58 -8.09 4.42 10.07
CA LEU A 58 -8.77 3.55 11.04
C LEU A 58 -10.30 3.64 10.91
N GLU A 59 -10.86 4.85 10.81
CA GLU A 59 -12.30 5.08 10.61
C GLU A 59 -12.79 4.40 9.33
N ARG A 60 -12.08 4.60 8.22
CA ARG A 60 -12.45 4.03 6.92
C ARG A 60 -12.29 2.52 6.88
N ARG A 61 -11.26 1.96 7.55
CA ARG A 61 -11.09 0.52 7.73
C ARG A 61 -12.24 -0.09 8.52
N PHE A 62 -12.73 0.62 9.53
CA PHE A 62 -13.85 0.20 10.37
C PHE A 62 -15.18 0.29 9.61
N GLU A 63 -15.45 1.42 8.96
CA GLU A 63 -16.68 1.67 8.19
C GLU A 63 -16.86 0.66 7.06
N TYR A 64 -15.79 0.34 6.34
CA TYR A 64 -15.81 -0.60 5.22
C TYR A 64 -15.04 -1.90 5.55
N ALA A 65 -15.39 -2.51 6.68
CA ALA A 65 -14.67 -3.67 7.22
C ALA A 65 -14.45 -4.82 6.23
N SER A 66 -15.45 -5.15 5.40
CA SER A 66 -15.34 -6.22 4.40
C SER A 66 -14.48 -5.84 3.20
N LEU A 67 -14.46 -4.55 2.81
CA LEU A 67 -13.69 -4.08 1.65
C LEU A 67 -12.19 -4.07 1.94
N TYR A 68 -11.84 -3.72 3.17
CA TYR A 68 -10.47 -3.61 3.64
C TYR A 68 -10.05 -4.81 4.50
N ASP A 69 -10.74 -5.94 4.39
CA ASP A 69 -10.32 -7.16 5.06
C ASP A 69 -8.88 -7.54 4.69
N GLY A 70 -8.11 -8.02 5.67
CA GLY A 70 -6.68 -8.32 5.49
C GLY A 70 -5.73 -7.11 5.41
N PHE A 71 -6.23 -5.86 5.46
CA PHE A 71 -5.37 -4.69 5.60
C PHE A 71 -5.02 -4.45 7.07
N PHE A 72 -3.73 -4.53 7.38
CA PHE A 72 -3.16 -4.26 8.69
C PHE A 72 -2.59 -2.85 8.71
N ILE A 73 -2.97 -2.07 9.73
CA ILE A 73 -2.59 -0.66 9.88
C ILE A 73 -1.84 -0.51 11.18
N TYR A 74 -0.64 0.06 11.13
CA TYR A 74 0.17 0.31 12.33
C TYR A 74 1.15 1.47 12.10
N LEU A 75 1.70 1.97 13.20
CA LEU A 75 2.86 2.85 13.18
C LEU A 75 4.12 2.01 13.42
N ASP A 76 5.15 2.19 12.60
CA ASP A 76 6.45 1.56 12.83
C ASP A 76 7.25 2.29 13.93
N ALA A 77 8.48 1.82 14.19
CA ALA A 77 9.35 2.40 15.21
C ALA A 77 9.80 3.85 14.90
N GLN A 78 9.62 4.31 13.66
CA GLN A 78 9.89 5.70 13.23
C GLN A 78 8.60 6.53 13.16
N TYR A 79 7.48 6.00 13.65
CA TYR A 79 6.14 6.59 13.54
C TYR A 79 5.67 6.79 12.10
N ALA A 80 6.20 6.03 11.15
CA ALA A 80 5.64 5.99 9.81
C ALA A 80 4.35 5.16 9.82
N LEU A 81 3.35 5.62 9.08
CA LEU A 81 2.08 4.93 8.90
C LEU A 81 2.28 3.84 7.85
N VAL A 82 2.04 2.61 8.26
CA VAL A 82 2.18 1.43 7.42
C VAL A 82 0.81 0.79 7.23
N ILE A 83 0.45 0.58 5.97
CA ILE A 83 -0.68 -0.24 5.56
C ILE A 83 -0.14 -1.47 4.85
N TRP A 84 -0.24 -2.62 5.49
CA TRP A 84 0.26 -3.89 4.98
C TRP A 84 -0.88 -4.81 4.54
N HIS A 85 -0.67 -5.57 3.49
CA HIS A 85 -1.55 -6.65 3.05
C HIS A 85 -0.72 -7.81 2.53
N ALA A 86 -1.12 -9.05 2.86
CA ALA A 86 -0.48 -10.26 2.35
C ALA A 86 -0.59 -10.31 0.81
N LEU A 87 0.42 -10.83 0.12
CA LEU A 87 0.36 -10.90 -1.35
C LEU A 87 -0.80 -11.81 -1.79
N PRO A 88 -1.79 -11.31 -2.56
CA PRO A 88 -2.79 -12.15 -3.18
C PRO A 88 -2.14 -13.09 -4.20
N ALA A 89 -2.68 -14.31 -4.34
CA ALA A 89 -2.19 -15.28 -5.32
C ALA A 89 -2.40 -14.83 -6.77
N ALA A 90 -3.42 -14.01 -7.03
CA ALA A 90 -3.78 -13.58 -8.38
C ALA A 90 -3.21 -12.19 -8.72
N ARG A 91 -2.51 -12.08 -9.85
CA ARG A 91 -1.85 -10.84 -10.29
C ARG A 91 -2.82 -9.66 -10.50
N ASN A 92 -3.99 -9.92 -11.06
CA ASN A 92 -5.03 -8.90 -11.23
C ASN A 92 -5.56 -8.33 -9.90
N THR A 93 -5.32 -9.03 -8.80
CA THR A 93 -5.74 -8.63 -7.46
C THR A 93 -4.65 -7.80 -6.77
N LEU A 94 -3.38 -7.99 -7.12
CA LEU A 94 -2.28 -7.14 -6.63
C LEU A 94 -2.47 -5.68 -7.00
N ASP A 95 -2.79 -5.42 -8.28
CA ASP A 95 -3.01 -4.08 -8.78
C ASP A 95 -4.18 -3.39 -8.04
N LYS A 96 -5.31 -4.10 -7.92
CA LYS A 96 -6.47 -3.64 -7.14
C LYS A 96 -6.14 -3.43 -5.66
N THR A 97 -5.28 -4.27 -5.08
CA THR A 97 -4.86 -4.15 -3.68
C THR A 97 -4.06 -2.87 -3.48
N LEU A 98 -3.14 -2.54 -4.39
CA LEU A 98 -2.39 -1.29 -4.35
C LEU A 98 -3.31 -0.07 -4.48
N SER A 99 -4.22 -0.07 -5.45
CA SER A 99 -5.25 0.99 -5.58
C SER A 99 -6.10 1.14 -4.32
N ARG A 100 -6.48 0.02 -3.67
CA ARG A 100 -7.20 0.03 -2.39
C ARG A 100 -6.36 0.57 -1.23
N MET A 101 -5.06 0.26 -1.15
CA MET A 101 -4.15 0.84 -0.15
C MET A 101 -4.13 2.36 -0.27
N LEU A 102 -3.98 2.87 -1.50
CA LEU A 102 -3.96 4.29 -1.77
C LEU A 102 -5.30 4.95 -1.42
N SER A 103 -6.42 4.34 -1.81
CA SER A 103 -7.75 4.82 -1.45
C SER A 103 -7.98 4.86 0.07
N LEU A 104 -7.57 3.80 0.78
CA LEU A 104 -7.67 3.72 2.24
C LEU A 104 -6.91 4.86 2.92
N ALA A 105 -5.70 5.15 2.42
CA ALA A 105 -4.85 6.24 2.89
C ALA A 105 -5.25 7.63 2.40
N ASN A 106 -6.36 7.83 1.68
CA ASN A 106 -6.70 9.10 1.03
C ASN A 106 -5.65 9.61 0.03
N LEU A 107 -4.91 8.68 -0.60
CA LEU A 107 -3.85 8.94 -1.58
C LEU A 107 -4.24 8.50 -3.00
N GLY A 108 -5.54 8.44 -3.31
CA GLY A 108 -6.04 8.01 -4.60
C GLY A 108 -5.54 8.83 -5.79
N THR A 109 -5.09 10.07 -5.57
CA THR A 109 -4.46 10.91 -6.61
C THR A 109 -3.09 10.39 -7.05
N LEU A 110 -2.43 9.55 -6.24
CA LEU A 110 -1.18 8.87 -6.61
C LEU A 110 -1.44 7.64 -7.47
N ASP A 111 -2.68 7.16 -7.50
CA ASP A 111 -3.14 6.09 -8.37
C ASP A 111 -3.37 6.66 -9.77
N ALA A 112 -2.48 6.35 -10.71
CA ALA A 112 -2.77 6.71 -12.11
C ALA A 112 -3.96 5.88 -12.60
N PRO A 113 -4.78 6.42 -13.52
CA PRO A 113 -5.81 5.62 -14.16
C PRO A 113 -5.10 4.50 -14.94
N SER A 114 -5.26 3.26 -14.50
CA SER A 114 -4.88 2.09 -15.31
C SER A 114 -5.60 2.26 -16.65
N SER A 115 -4.85 2.48 -17.72
CA SER A 115 -5.44 2.49 -19.06
C SER A 115 -6.21 1.18 -19.25
N ARG A 116 -7.53 1.32 -19.38
CA ARG A 116 -8.48 0.21 -19.48
C ARG A 116 -8.50 -0.32 -20.91
#